data_AF-A0A7K1GLX6-F1
#
_entry.id   AF-A0A7K1GLX6-F1
#
_cell.length_a   1.000
_cell.length_b   1.000
_cell.length_c   1.000
_cell.angle_alpha   90.00
_cell.angle_beta   90.00
_cell.angle_gamma   90.00
#
_symmetry.space_group_name_H-M   'P 1'
#
loop_
_entity.id
_entity.type
_entity.pdbx_description
1 polymer ?
#
loop_
_entity_poly.entity_id
_entity_poly.type
_entity_poly.pdbx_seq_one_letter_code
_entity_poly.pdbx_strand_id
1 'polypeptide(L)'
;MLINSANRQKNEQILNLLIENNAIEHKAIVQERLRISKDLHDSVVNSVFALRFNVQQLQVEDQQMKQSLVNELSNLEATVRGISHSLVKNNIVNNGFEQLLSDLVERQINPHNTKFTLQIDKDLPLSDLSIQQKANIYHILQEALQNVNKHAQANKCEVSIKSYHDQILFKVSDNGKGIQKNQLYKGIGIQNMHERADHIEAELTISSVAGKYTQVSLIV
;
A
#
# COMPACT_ATOMS: atom_id res chain seq x y z
N MET A 1 1.86 31.40 -47.05
CA MET A 1 2.32 30.01 -46.81
C MET A 1 3.55 29.93 -45.89
N LEU A 2 4.63 30.68 -46.14
CA LEU A 2 5.89 30.61 -45.36
C LEU A 2 5.79 30.99 -43.86
N ILE A 3 4.90 31.91 -43.49
CA ILE A 3 4.72 32.32 -42.07
C ILE A 3 4.11 31.17 -41.24
N ASN A 4 3.23 30.36 -41.83
CA ASN A 4 2.61 29.23 -41.13
C ASN A 4 3.58 28.06 -40.94
N SER A 5 4.52 27.84 -41.88
CA SER A 5 5.56 26.82 -41.73
C SER A 5 6.58 27.20 -40.65
N ALA A 6 6.98 28.48 -40.58
CA ALA A 6 7.88 28.97 -39.55
C ALA A 6 7.26 28.90 -38.14
N ASN A 7 5.99 29.26 -38.00
CA ASN A 7 5.27 29.13 -36.72
C ASN A 7 5.09 27.67 -36.29
N ARG A 8 4.79 26.77 -37.23
CA ARG A 8 4.70 25.34 -36.95
C ARG A 8 6.04 24.75 -36.48
N GLN A 9 7.13 25.11 -37.16
CA GLN A 9 8.47 24.65 -36.81
C GLN A 9 8.91 25.18 -35.43
N LYS A 10 8.55 26.43 -35.11
CA LYS A 10 8.79 27.00 -33.78
C LYS A 10 7.98 26.30 -32.68
N ASN A 11 6.72 25.95 -32.95
CA ASN A 11 5.89 25.19 -31.99
C ASN A 11 6.43 23.77 -31.77
N GLU A 12 6.89 23.09 -32.82
CA GLU A 12 7.53 21.77 -32.70
C GLU A 12 8.84 21.85 -31.88
N GLN A 13 9.64 22.90 -32.07
CA GLN A 13 10.84 23.13 -31.25
C GLN A 13 10.51 23.39 -29.78
N ILE A 14 9.49 24.21 -29.49
CA ILE A 14 9.04 24.47 -28.11
C ILE A 14 8.54 23.18 -27.46
N LEU A 15 7.78 22.36 -28.18
CA LEU A 15 7.29 21.08 -27.68
C LEU A 15 8.43 20.12 -27.34
N ASN A 16 9.43 20.01 -28.21
CA ASN A 16 10.60 19.17 -27.96
C ASN A 16 11.40 19.64 -26.73
N LEU A 17 11.59 20.96 -26.58
CA LEU A 17 12.24 21.54 -25.41
C LEU A 17 11.45 21.28 -24.11
N LEU A 18 10.12 21.31 -24.16
CA LEU A 18 9.26 20.98 -23.02
C LEU A 18 9.38 19.50 -22.63
N ILE A 19 9.41 18.59 -23.60
CA ILE A 19 9.60 17.16 -23.35
C ILE A 19 10.98 16.90 -22.74
N GLU A 20 12.02 17.54 -23.28
CA GLU A 20 13.38 17.40 -22.79
C GLU A 20 13.54 17.96 -21.36
N ASN A 21 12.98 19.15 -21.08
CA ASN A 21 12.97 19.71 -19.73
C ASN A 21 12.22 18.81 -18.73
N ASN A 22 11.04 18.31 -19.09
CA ASN A 22 10.31 17.36 -18.23
C ASN A 22 11.13 16.08 -17.98
N ALA A 23 11.82 15.55 -18.99
CA ALA A 23 12.67 14.38 -18.84
C ALA A 23 13.86 14.63 -17.90
N ILE A 24 14.47 15.82 -17.98
CA ILE A 24 15.55 16.24 -17.08
C ILE A 24 15.04 16.39 -15.65
N GLU A 25 13.89 17.07 -15.45
CA GLU A 25 13.27 17.22 -14.13
C GLU A 25 12.91 15.88 -13.50
N HIS A 26 12.28 14.99 -14.26
CA HIS A 26 11.98 13.63 -13.80
C HIS A 26 13.24 12.87 -13.40
N LYS A 27 14.30 12.96 -14.21
CA LYS A 27 15.58 12.31 -13.92
C LYS A 27 16.22 12.86 -12.63
N ALA A 28 16.17 14.17 -12.42
CA ALA A 28 16.68 14.80 -11.20
C ALA A 28 15.90 14.35 -9.95
N ILE A 29 14.56 14.31 -10.03
CA ILE A 29 13.70 13.82 -8.95
C ILE A 29 13.98 12.34 -8.63
N VAL A 30 14.14 11.51 -9.66
CA VAL A 30 14.49 10.08 -9.52
C VAL A 30 15.82 9.91 -8.80
N GLN A 31 16.85 10.66 -9.21
CA GLN A 31 18.17 10.63 -8.60
C GLN A 31 18.13 11.08 -7.13
N GLU A 32 17.38 12.13 -6.83
CA GLU A 32 17.24 12.64 -5.47
C GLU A 32 16.50 11.63 -4.57
N ARG A 33 15.46 10.96 -5.07
CA ARG A 33 14.78 9.88 -4.33
C ARG A 33 15.69 8.69 -4.06
N LEU A 34 16.49 8.28 -5.04
CA LEU A 34 17.49 7.22 -4.87
C LEU A 34 18.53 7.60 -3.82
N ARG A 35 19.01 8.86 -3.85
CA ARG A 35 19.92 9.40 -2.85
C ARG A 35 19.31 9.35 -1.44
N ILE A 36 18.10 9.89 -1.27
CA ILE A 36 17.39 9.89 0.03
C ILE A 36 17.15 8.47 0.53
N SER A 37 16.72 7.55 -0.34
CA SER A 37 16.54 6.14 0.04
C SER A 37 17.83 5.51 0.54
N LYS A 38 18.94 5.79 -0.13
CA LYS A 38 20.26 5.29 0.25
C LYS A 38 20.71 5.91 1.58
N ASP A 39 20.56 7.21 1.75
CA ASP A 39 20.90 7.91 2.98
C ASP A 39 20.08 7.35 4.16
N LEU A 40 18.78 7.11 4.00
CA LEU A 40 17.93 6.48 5.03
C LEU A 40 18.36 5.06 5.37
N HIS A 41 18.70 4.25 4.37
CA HIS A 41 19.17 2.88 4.57
C HIS A 41 20.52 2.87 5.32
N ASP A 42 21.47 3.69 4.87
CA ASP A 42 22.84 3.66 5.38
C ASP A 42 22.96 4.34 6.74
N SER A 43 22.16 5.38 7.03
CA SER A 43 22.21 6.12 8.29
C SER A 43 21.18 5.65 9.31
N VAL A 44 19.90 5.55 8.96
CA VAL A 44 18.81 5.33 9.94
C VAL A 44 18.61 3.85 10.22
N VAL A 45 18.49 3.00 9.19
CA VAL A 45 18.29 1.55 9.37
C VAL A 45 19.47 0.92 10.11
N ASN A 46 20.70 1.27 9.72
CA ASN A 46 21.91 0.79 10.40
C ASN A 46 22.01 1.28 11.85
N SER A 47 21.59 2.52 12.14
CA SER A 47 21.56 3.04 13.52
C SER A 47 20.54 2.31 14.38
N VAL A 48 19.34 2.06 13.86
CA VAL A 48 18.29 1.29 14.57
C VAL A 48 18.74 -0.15 14.80
N PHE A 49 19.41 -0.77 13.81
CA PHE A 49 20.00 -2.10 13.95
C PHE A 49 21.05 -2.13 15.07
N ALA A 50 21.97 -1.17 15.09
CA ALA A 50 23.01 -1.07 16.12
C ALA A 50 22.41 -0.85 17.52
N LEU A 51 21.39 0.00 17.64
CA LEU A 51 20.65 0.19 18.89
C LEU A 51 19.96 -1.10 19.35
N ARG A 52 19.28 -1.82 18.44
CA ARG A 52 18.64 -3.10 18.77
C ARG A 52 19.66 -4.12 19.25
N PHE A 53 20.81 -4.21 18.58
CA PHE A 53 21.91 -5.09 18.96
C PHE A 53 22.44 -4.74 20.36
N ASN A 54 22.69 -3.45 20.64
CA ASN A 54 23.14 -3.01 21.96
C ASN A 54 22.10 -3.33 23.06
N VAL A 55 20.82 -3.11 22.79
CA VAL A 55 19.73 -3.46 23.74
C VAL A 55 19.66 -4.97 23.99
N GLN A 56 19.88 -5.81 22.99
CA GLN A 56 19.94 -7.26 23.15
C GLN A 56 21.11 -7.71 24.05
N GLN A 57 22.22 -6.98 24.05
CA GLN A 57 23.40 -7.29 24.87
C GLN A 57 23.29 -6.81 26.33
N LEU A 58 22.34 -5.92 26.64
CA LEU A 58 22.14 -5.46 28.02
C LEU A 58 21.64 -6.59 28.92
N GLN A 59 22.28 -6.73 30.09
CA GLN A 59 21.77 -7.56 31.17
C GLN A 59 20.89 -6.69 32.07
N VAL A 60 19.59 -6.95 32.02
CA VAL A 60 18.58 -6.26 32.83
C VAL A 60 17.73 -7.30 33.56
N GLU A 61 17.26 -6.94 34.76
CA GLU A 61 16.41 -7.82 35.57
C GLU A 61 15.04 -8.05 34.90
N ASP A 62 14.48 -7.00 34.29
CA ASP A 62 13.22 -7.08 33.55
C ASP A 62 13.44 -7.52 32.09
N GLN A 63 13.39 -8.84 31.88
CA GLN A 63 13.50 -9.44 30.55
C GLN A 63 12.28 -9.16 29.65
N GLN A 64 11.09 -8.90 30.22
CA GLN A 64 9.89 -8.61 29.43
C GLN A 64 9.98 -7.21 28.81
N MET A 65 10.39 -6.21 29.58
CA MET A 65 10.61 -4.86 29.09
C MET A 65 11.71 -4.83 28.02
N LYS A 66 12.81 -5.57 28.24
CA LYS A 66 13.87 -5.73 27.24
C LYS A 66 13.34 -6.27 25.92
N GLN A 67 12.55 -7.35 25.98
CA GLN A 67 12.01 -7.97 24.76
C GLN A 67 11.01 -7.04 24.06
N SER A 68 10.20 -6.28 24.80
CA SER A 68 9.30 -5.26 24.24
C SER A 68 10.06 -4.20 23.46
N LEU A 69 11.15 -3.68 24.03
CA LEU A 69 11.99 -2.65 23.40
C LEU A 69 12.71 -3.17 22.14
N VAL A 70 13.17 -4.42 22.17
CA VAL A 70 13.76 -5.09 20.99
C VAL A 70 12.73 -5.24 19.87
N ASN A 71 11.48 -5.59 20.21
CA ASN A 71 10.39 -5.71 19.24
C ASN A 71 10.02 -4.35 18.63
N GLU A 72 9.95 -3.29 19.44
CA GLU A 72 9.71 -1.92 18.95
C GLU A 72 10.79 -1.45 17.99
N LEU A 73 12.07 -1.66 18.33
CA LEU A 73 13.19 -1.34 17.45
C LEU A 73 13.15 -2.14 16.14
N SER A 74 12.72 -3.41 16.20
CA SER A 74 12.52 -4.25 15.01
C SER A 74 11.38 -3.73 14.12
N ASN A 75 10.28 -3.26 14.71
CA ASN A 75 9.17 -2.67 13.98
C ASN A 75 9.55 -1.32 13.34
N LEU A 76 10.34 -0.49 14.04
CA LEU A 76 10.90 0.73 13.48
C LEU A 76 11.83 0.45 12.31
N GLU A 77 12.71 -0.55 12.41
CA GLU A 77 13.58 -0.99 11.31
C GLU A 77 12.76 -1.37 10.08
N ALA A 78 11.70 -2.18 10.26
CA ALA A 78 10.80 -2.58 9.18
C ALA A 78 10.05 -1.39 8.56
N THR A 79 9.63 -0.43 9.38
CA THR A 79 8.93 0.78 8.94
C THR A 79 9.84 1.66 8.09
N VAL A 80 11.06 1.95 8.55
CA VAL A 80 12.03 2.77 7.80
C VAL A 80 12.44 2.07 6.50
N ARG A 81 12.67 0.74 6.52
CA ARG A 81 12.97 -0.04 5.32
C ARG A 81 11.79 -0.01 4.31
N GLY A 82 10.55 0.00 4.80
CA GLY A 82 9.36 0.18 3.98
C GLY A 82 9.29 1.56 3.31
N ILE A 83 9.64 2.63 4.04
CA ILE A 83 9.71 3.99 3.50
C ILE A 83 10.81 4.11 2.44
N SER A 84 12.02 3.63 2.72
CA SER A 84 13.13 3.61 1.74
C SER A 84 12.74 2.86 0.46
N HIS A 85 12.15 1.66 0.58
CA HIS A 85 11.69 0.93 -0.59
C HIS A 85 10.59 1.66 -1.37
N SER A 86 9.70 2.37 -0.69
CA SER A 86 8.64 3.15 -1.34
C SER A 86 9.21 4.34 -2.14
N LEU A 87 10.27 4.98 -1.64
CA LEU A 87 10.96 6.07 -2.35
C LEU A 87 11.58 5.60 -3.69
N VAL A 88 12.08 4.36 -3.73
CA VAL A 88 12.68 3.76 -4.94
C VAL A 88 11.62 3.19 -5.90
N LYS A 89 10.56 2.56 -5.37
CA LYS A 89 9.51 1.92 -6.18
C LYS A 89 8.60 2.89 -6.93
N ASN A 90 8.60 4.17 -6.56
CA ASN A 90 7.89 5.23 -7.31
C ASN A 90 8.44 5.52 -8.73
N ASN A 91 9.39 4.71 -9.23
CA ASN A 91 9.99 4.85 -10.56
C ASN A 91 9.69 3.68 -11.52
N ILE A 92 8.83 2.73 -11.15
CA ILE A 92 8.46 1.63 -12.04
C ILE A 92 7.12 1.93 -12.69
N VAL A 93 7.22 2.50 -13.90
CA VAL A 93 6.29 2.43 -15.04
C VAL A 93 5.09 1.51 -14.78
N ASN A 94 3.89 2.11 -14.68
CA ASN A 94 2.51 1.58 -14.75
C ASN A 94 2.10 0.30 -13.99
N ASN A 95 2.99 -0.61 -13.58
CA ASN A 95 2.64 -1.91 -12.98
C ASN A 95 3.05 -2.04 -11.51
N GLY A 96 3.67 -1.01 -10.92
CA GLY A 96 4.17 -1.08 -9.54
C GLY A 96 3.09 -1.31 -8.49
N PHE A 97 1.91 -0.69 -8.66
CA PHE A 97 0.82 -0.85 -7.70
C PHE A 97 0.14 -2.22 -7.82
N GLU A 98 -0.09 -2.70 -9.03
CA GLU A 98 -0.59 -4.06 -9.26
C GLU A 98 0.34 -5.11 -8.65
N GLN A 99 1.65 -4.98 -8.83
CA GLN A 99 2.62 -5.88 -8.20
C GLN A 99 2.57 -5.81 -6.67
N LEU A 100 2.44 -4.60 -6.09
CA LEU A 100 2.31 -4.45 -4.64
C LEU A 100 1.04 -5.13 -4.10
N LEU A 101 -0.04 -5.11 -4.88
CA LEU A 101 -1.30 -5.77 -4.55
C LEU A 101 -1.19 -7.29 -4.70
N SER A 102 -0.52 -7.79 -5.74
CA SER A 102 -0.23 -9.22 -5.91
C SER A 102 0.60 -9.73 -4.74
N ASP A 103 1.70 -9.05 -4.43
CA ASP A 103 2.56 -9.34 -3.29
C ASP A 103 1.79 -9.34 -1.96
N LEU A 104 0.83 -8.41 -1.79
CA LEU A 104 0.02 -8.33 -0.58
C LEU A 104 -0.86 -9.57 -0.43
N VAL A 105 -1.46 -10.08 -1.51
CA VAL A 105 -2.35 -11.25 -1.46
C VAL A 105 -1.57 -12.57 -1.41
N GLU A 106 -0.49 -12.70 -2.16
CA GLU A 106 0.32 -13.94 -2.25
C GLU A 106 1.02 -14.29 -0.94
N ARG A 107 1.39 -13.30 -0.12
CA ARG A 107 2.07 -13.51 1.16
C ARG A 107 1.13 -13.95 2.28
N GLN A 108 -0.18 -14.02 2.04
CA GLN A 108 -1.15 -14.37 3.07
C GLN A 108 -1.07 -15.85 3.41
N ILE A 109 -0.79 -16.14 4.68
CA ILE A 109 -0.75 -17.49 5.24
C ILE A 109 -1.48 -17.44 6.58
N ASN A 110 -2.37 -18.41 6.82
CA ASN A 110 -3.04 -18.54 8.10
C ASN A 110 -3.24 -20.02 8.50
N PRO A 111 -3.56 -20.29 9.78
CA PRO A 111 -3.75 -21.65 10.27
C PRO A 111 -4.93 -22.41 9.65
N HIS A 112 -5.81 -21.72 8.92
CA HIS A 112 -7.03 -22.27 8.35
C HIS A 112 -6.87 -22.71 6.89
N ASN A 113 -5.65 -22.65 6.34
CA ASN A 113 -5.38 -22.93 4.93
C ASN A 113 -6.32 -22.17 3.98
N THR A 114 -6.66 -20.92 4.31
CA THR A 114 -7.50 -20.09 3.46
C THR A 114 -6.82 -19.93 2.09
N LYS A 115 -7.55 -20.23 1.01
CA LYS A 115 -7.10 -19.94 -0.35
C LYS A 115 -7.33 -18.47 -0.67
N PHE A 116 -6.27 -17.69 -0.72
CA PHE A 116 -6.29 -16.30 -1.16
C PHE A 116 -6.16 -16.23 -2.69
N THR A 117 -6.97 -15.37 -3.31
CA THR A 117 -6.96 -15.16 -4.76
C THR A 117 -7.07 -13.67 -5.07
N LEU A 118 -6.38 -13.24 -6.12
CA LEU A 118 -6.45 -11.87 -6.64
C LEU A 118 -6.97 -11.89 -8.08
N GLN A 119 -7.91 -11.00 -8.38
CA GLN A 119 -8.38 -10.73 -9.73
C GLN A 119 -8.35 -9.22 -9.98
N ILE A 120 -7.71 -8.80 -11.06
CA ILE A 120 -7.65 -7.40 -11.48
C ILE A 120 -8.20 -7.36 -12.92
N ASP A 121 -9.21 -6.50 -13.15
CA ASP A 121 -9.70 -6.26 -14.50
C ASP A 121 -8.60 -5.63 -15.37
N LYS A 122 -8.58 -5.95 -16.66
CA LYS A 122 -7.59 -5.37 -17.58
C LYS A 122 -7.87 -3.87 -17.79
N ASP A 123 -6.81 -3.13 -18.08
CA ASP A 123 -6.86 -1.73 -18.49
C ASP A 123 -7.50 -0.77 -17.45
N LEU A 124 -7.38 -1.10 -16.16
CA LEU A 124 -7.78 -0.20 -15.09
C LEU A 124 -6.80 0.97 -14.97
N PRO A 125 -7.27 2.21 -14.74
CA PRO A 125 -6.42 3.40 -14.58
C PRO A 125 -5.76 3.45 -13.20
N LEU A 126 -5.17 2.34 -12.73
CA LEU A 126 -4.46 2.25 -11.45
C LEU A 126 -3.23 3.16 -11.40
N SER A 127 -2.66 3.51 -12.56
CA SER A 127 -1.60 4.50 -12.70
C SER A 127 -2.04 5.88 -12.22
N ASP A 128 -3.30 6.23 -12.46
CA ASP A 128 -3.84 7.58 -12.31
C ASP A 128 -4.17 7.90 -10.84
N LEU A 129 -4.31 6.86 -10.01
CA LEU A 129 -4.40 7.01 -8.56
C LEU A 129 -3.16 7.73 -8.01
N SER A 130 -3.40 8.75 -7.19
CA SER A 130 -2.34 9.45 -6.48
C SER A 130 -1.57 8.52 -5.53
N ILE A 131 -0.35 8.91 -5.15
CA ILE A 131 0.45 8.15 -4.17
C ILE A 131 -0.32 7.99 -2.85
N GLN A 132 -1.04 9.03 -2.43
CA GLN A 132 -1.85 9.03 -1.21
C GLN A 132 -3.04 8.06 -1.32
N GLN A 133 -3.73 8.02 -2.47
CA GLN A 133 -4.77 7.02 -2.74
C GLN A 133 -4.20 5.60 -2.68
N LYS A 134 -3.12 5.34 -3.42
CA LYS A 134 -2.44 4.03 -3.44
C LYS A 134 -2.05 3.55 -2.04
N ALA A 135 -1.47 4.43 -1.21
CA ALA A 135 -1.06 4.10 0.15
C ALA A 135 -2.25 3.77 1.07
N ASN A 136 -3.32 4.56 1.03
CA ASN A 136 -4.50 4.31 1.85
C ASN A 136 -5.28 3.07 1.41
N ILE A 137 -5.44 2.87 0.10
CA ILE A 137 -6.02 1.64 -0.48
C ILE A 137 -5.22 0.42 -0.01
N TYR A 138 -3.89 0.46 -0.09
CA TYR A 138 -3.02 -0.64 0.35
C TYR A 138 -3.25 -0.98 1.83
N HIS A 139 -3.30 0.02 2.71
CA HIS A 139 -3.54 -0.20 4.14
C HIS A 139 -4.95 -0.72 4.45
N ILE A 140 -5.96 -0.26 3.72
CA ILE A 140 -7.34 -0.78 3.86
C ILE A 140 -7.39 -2.26 3.47
N LEU A 141 -6.81 -2.62 2.32
CA LEU A 141 -6.75 -4.02 1.88
C LEU A 141 -5.91 -4.88 2.82
N GLN A 142 -4.80 -4.35 3.33
CA GLN A 142 -3.96 -5.02 4.32
C GLN A 142 -4.74 -5.33 5.59
N GLU A 143 -5.47 -4.35 6.14
CA GLU A 143 -6.28 -4.54 7.34
C GLU A 143 -7.42 -5.55 7.10
N ALA A 144 -8.08 -5.49 5.94
CA ALA A 144 -9.10 -6.46 5.55
C ALA A 144 -8.54 -7.90 5.52
N LEU A 145 -7.37 -8.11 4.90
CA LEU A 145 -6.71 -9.42 4.86
C LEU A 145 -6.24 -9.88 6.25
N GLN A 146 -5.74 -8.97 7.09
CA GLN A 146 -5.41 -9.28 8.48
C GLN A 146 -6.64 -9.72 9.27
N ASN A 147 -7.79 -9.08 9.05
CA ASN A 147 -9.05 -9.48 9.67
C ASN A 147 -9.46 -10.90 9.24
N VAL A 148 -9.27 -11.26 7.97
CA VAL A 148 -9.48 -12.63 7.50
C VAL A 148 -8.60 -13.62 8.27
N ASN A 149 -7.30 -13.33 8.36
CA ASN A 149 -6.34 -14.22 9.03
C ASN A 149 -6.60 -14.38 10.53
N LYS A 150 -6.97 -13.30 11.22
CA LYS A 150 -7.15 -13.30 12.69
C LYS A 150 -8.54 -13.77 13.11
N HIS A 151 -9.56 -13.51 12.30
CA HIS A 151 -10.95 -13.58 12.76
C HIS A 151 -11.87 -14.44 11.91
N ALA A 152 -11.69 -14.51 10.59
CA ALA A 152 -12.71 -15.07 9.71
C ALA A 152 -12.89 -16.59 9.84
N GLN A 153 -11.84 -17.37 10.15
CA GLN A 153 -11.87 -18.84 10.04
C GLN A 153 -12.37 -19.31 8.66
N ALA A 154 -12.04 -18.56 7.61
CA ALA A 154 -12.47 -18.80 6.25
C ALA A 154 -11.61 -19.87 5.56
N ASN A 155 -12.14 -20.53 4.54
CA ASN A 155 -11.34 -21.39 3.65
C ASN A 155 -11.08 -20.76 2.28
N LYS A 156 -11.78 -19.67 1.94
CA LYS A 156 -11.56 -18.88 0.73
C LYS A 156 -11.59 -17.38 1.07
N CYS A 157 -10.66 -16.63 0.48
CA CYS A 157 -10.69 -15.18 0.44
C CYS A 157 -10.38 -14.70 -0.99
N GLU A 158 -11.19 -13.78 -1.50
CA GLU A 158 -11.08 -13.25 -2.85
C GLU A 158 -10.89 -11.73 -2.78
N VAL A 159 -9.81 -11.26 -3.39
CA VAL A 159 -9.54 -9.85 -3.64
C VAL A 159 -9.84 -9.58 -5.10
N SER A 160 -10.73 -8.64 -5.38
CA SER A 160 -11.09 -8.25 -6.74
C SER A 160 -11.01 -6.74 -6.93
N ILE A 161 -10.38 -6.31 -8.03
CA ILE A 161 -10.22 -4.90 -8.40
C ILE A 161 -10.84 -4.73 -9.78
N LYS A 162 -11.89 -3.90 -9.86
CA LYS A 162 -12.78 -3.84 -11.03
C LYS A 162 -13.17 -2.41 -11.37
N SER A 163 -13.55 -2.18 -12.63
CA SER A 163 -14.17 -0.91 -13.03
C SER A 163 -15.61 -0.86 -12.51
N TYR A 164 -16.04 0.30 -12.02
CA TYR A 164 -17.38 0.52 -11.48
C TYR A 164 -17.81 1.96 -11.70
N HIS A 165 -18.72 2.22 -12.66
CA HIS A 165 -19.27 3.55 -12.95
C HIS A 165 -18.20 4.67 -13.03
N ASP A 166 -17.19 4.48 -13.88
CA ASP A 166 -16.03 5.39 -14.04
C ASP A 166 -15.10 5.51 -12.81
N GLN A 167 -15.32 4.69 -11.79
CA GLN A 167 -14.48 4.55 -10.60
C GLN A 167 -13.81 3.17 -10.55
N ILE A 168 -12.95 2.97 -9.56
CA ILE A 168 -12.29 1.69 -9.29
C ILE A 168 -12.85 1.11 -7.99
N LEU A 169 -13.43 -0.09 -8.09
CA LEU A 169 -13.89 -0.87 -6.95
C LEU A 169 -12.81 -1.84 -6.50
N PHE A 170 -12.32 -1.66 -5.28
CA PHE A 170 -11.49 -2.63 -4.56
C PHE A 170 -12.36 -3.42 -3.59
N LYS A 171 -12.32 -4.75 -3.68
CA LYS A 171 -13.17 -5.61 -2.85
C LYS A 171 -12.38 -6.77 -2.28
N VAL A 172 -12.56 -7.03 -0.98
CA VAL A 172 -12.06 -8.22 -0.27
C VAL A 172 -13.25 -8.98 0.28
N SER A 173 -13.40 -10.25 -0.05
CA SER A 173 -14.52 -11.09 0.38
C SER A 173 -14.03 -12.42 0.92
N ASP A 174 -14.44 -12.78 2.12
CA ASP A 174 -14.21 -14.10 2.71
C ASP A 174 -15.52 -14.85 2.94
N ASN A 175 -15.44 -16.18 3.05
CA ASN A 175 -16.56 -17.05 3.39
C ASN A 175 -16.51 -17.57 4.84
N GLY A 176 -15.92 -16.77 5.73
CA GLY A 176 -15.73 -17.12 7.12
C GLY A 176 -16.98 -16.91 7.97
N LYS A 177 -16.78 -16.91 9.29
CA LYS A 177 -17.85 -16.79 10.29
C LYS A 177 -18.53 -15.42 10.34
N GLY A 178 -18.12 -14.45 9.51
CA GLY A 178 -18.64 -13.09 9.53
C GLY A 178 -18.36 -12.33 10.85
N ILE A 179 -18.89 -11.12 10.93
CA ILE A 179 -18.79 -10.20 12.05
C ILE A 179 -20.18 -10.09 12.69
N GLN A 180 -20.24 -10.18 14.02
CA GLN A 180 -21.49 -9.94 14.75
C GLN A 180 -21.90 -8.47 14.63
N LYS A 181 -23.20 -8.19 14.50
CA LYS A 181 -23.71 -6.83 14.21
C LYS A 181 -23.26 -5.78 15.25
N ASN A 182 -23.07 -6.20 16.50
CA ASN A 182 -22.60 -5.36 17.60
C ASN A 182 -21.08 -5.06 17.58
N GLN A 183 -20.30 -5.79 16.75
CA GLN A 183 -18.85 -5.66 16.62
C GLN A 183 -18.41 -4.87 15.39
N LEU A 184 -19.30 -4.72 14.39
CA LEU A 184 -19.02 -3.99 13.13
C LEU A 184 -18.53 -2.55 13.34
N TYR A 185 -18.87 -1.92 14.46
CA TYR A 185 -18.52 -0.51 14.74
C TYR A 185 -17.57 -0.31 15.92
N LYS A 186 -16.96 -1.38 16.45
CA LYS A 186 -16.17 -1.32 17.70
C LYS A 186 -14.69 -1.65 17.55
N GLY A 187 -14.25 -2.05 16.35
CA GLY A 187 -12.85 -2.41 16.11
C GLY A 187 -12.00 -1.23 15.68
N ILE A 188 -10.85 -1.02 16.34
CA ILE A 188 -9.85 0.00 15.94
C ILE A 188 -9.44 -0.17 14.47
N GLY A 189 -9.30 -1.42 13.99
CA GLY A 189 -9.00 -1.71 12.59
C GLY A 189 -10.09 -1.20 11.62
N ILE A 190 -11.36 -1.37 11.97
CA ILE A 190 -12.49 -0.89 11.16
C ILE A 190 -12.53 0.64 11.16
N GLN A 191 -12.33 1.26 12.32
CA GLN A 191 -12.26 2.72 12.42
C GLN A 191 -11.11 3.28 11.57
N ASN A 192 -9.92 2.68 11.65
CA ASN A 192 -8.77 3.09 10.84
C ASN A 192 -9.04 2.94 9.33
N MET A 193 -9.78 1.90 8.90
CA MET A 193 -10.17 1.76 7.49
C MET A 193 -11.09 2.90 7.06
N HIS A 194 -12.07 3.28 7.89
CA HIS A 194 -12.95 4.42 7.60
C HIS A 194 -12.17 5.74 7.54
N GLU A 195 -11.34 6.03 8.54
CA GLU A 195 -10.53 7.26 8.56
C GLU A 195 -9.63 7.39 7.32
N ARG A 196 -9.07 6.27 6.85
CA ARG A 196 -8.24 6.24 5.63
C ARG A 196 -9.05 6.44 4.35
N ALA A 197 -10.26 5.89 4.29
CA ALA A 197 -11.16 6.07 3.16
C ALA A 197 -11.61 7.54 3.07
N ASP A 198 -12.03 8.12 4.20
CA ASP A 198 -12.42 9.52 4.32
C ASP A 198 -11.27 10.45 3.89
N HIS A 199 -10.04 10.12 4.28
CA HIS A 199 -8.85 10.91 3.94
C HIS A 199 -8.52 10.97 2.44
N ILE A 200 -9.04 10.04 1.64
CA ILE A 200 -8.88 10.02 0.18
C ILE A 200 -10.21 10.23 -0.56
N GLU A 201 -11.24 10.71 0.16
CA GLU A 201 -12.59 10.95 -0.37
C GLU A 201 -13.21 9.71 -1.03
N ALA A 202 -12.88 8.52 -0.53
CA ALA A 202 -13.36 7.24 -1.04
C ALA A 202 -14.52 6.68 -0.21
N GLU A 203 -15.40 5.90 -0.86
CA GLU A 203 -16.52 5.26 -0.18
C GLU A 203 -16.14 3.86 0.31
N LEU A 204 -16.11 3.66 1.63
CA LEU A 204 -15.88 2.36 2.25
C LEU A 204 -17.18 1.77 2.80
N THR A 205 -17.54 0.58 2.30
CA THR A 205 -18.62 -0.24 2.82
C THR A 205 -18.09 -1.57 3.35
N ILE A 206 -18.47 -1.92 4.58
CA ILE A 206 -18.21 -3.23 5.18
C ILE A 206 -19.56 -3.92 5.39
N SER A 207 -19.78 -5.02 4.66
CA SER A 207 -20.97 -5.86 4.78
C SER A 207 -20.59 -7.21 5.35
N SER A 208 -21.39 -7.72 6.28
CA SER A 208 -21.12 -9.01 6.89
C SER A 208 -22.41 -9.69 7.34
N VAL A 209 -22.44 -11.01 7.19
CA VAL A 209 -23.49 -11.86 7.73
C VAL A 209 -22.85 -12.87 8.65
N ALA A 210 -23.21 -12.81 9.93
CA ALA A 210 -22.74 -13.76 10.94
C ALA A 210 -23.00 -15.21 10.50
N GLY A 211 -21.97 -16.04 10.62
CA GLY A 211 -21.93 -17.42 10.17
C GLY A 211 -21.76 -17.63 8.67
N LYS A 212 -21.59 -16.57 7.84
CA LYS A 212 -21.52 -16.71 6.37
C LYS A 212 -20.35 -16.01 5.69
N TYR A 213 -20.21 -14.69 5.84
CA TYR A 213 -19.22 -13.93 5.08
C TYR A 213 -18.90 -12.57 5.70
N THR A 214 -17.75 -12.02 5.32
CA THR A 214 -17.44 -10.59 5.40
C THR A 214 -16.98 -10.10 4.04
N GLN A 215 -17.41 -8.90 3.65
CA GLN A 215 -16.99 -8.23 2.45
C GLN A 215 -16.68 -6.77 2.76
N VAL A 216 -15.45 -6.36 2.44
CA VAL A 216 -14.99 -4.97 2.46
C VAL A 216 -14.98 -4.47 1.02
N SER A 217 -15.55 -3.30 0.76
CA SER A 217 -15.66 -2.69 -0.57
C SER A 217 -15.28 -1.22 -0.46
N LEU A 218 -14.30 -0.81 -1.26
CA LEU A 218 -13.79 0.55 -1.34
C LEU A 218 -13.93 1.03 -2.78
N ILE A 219 -14.63 2.15 -2.98
CA ILE A 219 -14.81 2.78 -4.28
C ILE A 219 -14.00 4.08 -4.31
N VAL A 220 -13.11 4.19 -5.29
CA VAL A 220 -12.20 5.33 -5.49
C VAL A 220 -12.38 5.89 -6.89
#